data_AF-A0AAD8VHP1-F1
#
_entry.id   AF-A0AAD8VHP1-F1
#
_cell.length_a   1.000
_cell.length_b   1.000
_cell.length_c   1.000
_cell.angle_alpha   90.00
_cell.angle_beta   90.00
_cell.angle_gamma   90.00
#
_symmetry.space_group_name_H-M   'P 1'
#
loop_
_entity.id
_entity.type
_entity.pdbx_description
1 polymer ?
#
loop_
_entity_poly.entity_id
_entity_poly.type
_entity_poly.pdbx_seq_one_letter_code
_entity_poly.pdbx_strand_id
1 'polypeptide(L)'
;MITAIRTALRSIGDGEISISGYDTAMVALVKRLDGGVGPEFPSTITWIIQNQLPDGSWGDEAFFMVSDRIINTLACVVALASWNIYADKCEEGKSLVVYLIKLSIYLYYE
;
A
#
# COMPACT_ATOMS: atom_id res chain seq x y z
N MET A 1 -14.72 2.29 -30.28
CA MET A 1 -15.40 2.98 -29.15
C MET A 1 -16.64 2.22 -28.68
N ILE A 2 -17.68 2.03 -29.51
CA ILE A 2 -18.93 1.32 -29.11
C ILE A 2 -18.66 -0.12 -28.62
N THR A 3 -17.77 -0.87 -29.29
CA THR A 3 -17.40 -2.23 -28.88
C THR A 3 -16.74 -2.26 -27.50
N ALA A 4 -15.82 -1.34 -27.23
CA ALA A 4 -15.13 -1.25 -25.93
C ALA A 4 -16.10 -0.95 -24.79
N ILE A 5 -17.03 -0.02 -25.00
CA ILE A 5 -18.09 0.30 -24.02
C ILE A 5 -18.97 -0.93 -23.78
N ARG A 6 -19.37 -1.65 -24.84
CA ARG A 6 -20.19 -2.87 -24.71
C ARG A 6 -19.43 -3.99 -23.99
N THR A 7 -18.13 -4.11 -24.19
CA THR A 7 -17.28 -5.06 -23.44
C THR A 7 -17.23 -4.68 -21.97
N ALA A 8 -16.93 -3.42 -21.65
CA ALA A 8 -16.86 -2.93 -20.27
C ALA A 8 -18.20 -3.12 -19.52
N LEU A 9 -19.34 -2.80 -20.16
CA LEU A 9 -20.65 -3.01 -19.56
C LEU A 9 -20.97 -4.50 -19.32
N ARG A 10 -20.40 -5.40 -20.13
CA ARG A 10 -20.57 -6.86 -19.97
C ARG A 10 -19.61 -7.46 -18.95
N SER A 11 -18.50 -6.80 -18.64
CA SER A 11 -17.57 -7.22 -17.59
C SER A 11 -17.93 -6.70 -16.20
N ILE A 12 -19.04 -5.94 -16.07
CA ILE A 12 -19.56 -5.52 -14.76
C ILE A 12 -19.92 -6.77 -13.95
N GLY A 13 -19.08 -7.07 -12.97
CA GLY A 13 -19.29 -8.06 -11.92
C GLY A 13 -19.20 -7.38 -10.55
N ASP A 14 -18.30 -7.85 -9.69
CA ASP A 14 -18.10 -7.33 -8.32
C ASP A 14 -17.50 -5.90 -8.27
N GLY A 15 -17.17 -5.33 -9.43
CA GLY A 15 -16.54 -4.02 -9.59
C GLY A 15 -15.08 -4.11 -10.00
N GLU A 16 -14.58 -3.08 -10.68
CA GLU A 16 -13.15 -2.89 -10.93
C GLU A 16 -12.68 -1.72 -10.07
N ILE A 17 -11.73 -1.97 -9.16
CA ILE A 17 -11.11 -0.97 -8.29
C ILE A 17 -9.61 -1.21 -8.22
N SER A 18 -8.84 -0.15 -8.00
CA SER A 18 -7.40 -0.27 -7.72
C SER A 18 -7.16 -0.98 -6.38
N ILE A 19 -6.00 -1.63 -6.26
CA ILE A 19 -5.61 -2.27 -5.00
C ILE A 19 -5.15 -1.20 -4.02
N SER A 20 -5.74 -1.21 -2.83
CA SER A 20 -5.37 -0.34 -1.71
C SER A 20 -4.20 -0.93 -0.94
N GLY A 21 -3.09 -0.18 -0.86
CA GLY A 21 -1.92 -0.59 -0.08
C GLY A 21 -2.23 -0.68 1.41
N TYR A 22 -3.03 0.26 1.91
CA TYR A 22 -3.52 0.30 3.30
C TYR A 22 -4.30 -0.97 3.65
N ASP A 23 -5.34 -1.32 2.86
CA ASP A 23 -6.18 -2.48 3.15
C ASP A 23 -5.39 -3.79 3.02
N THR A 24 -4.53 -3.87 2.01
CA THR A 24 -3.65 -5.04 1.80
C THR A 24 -2.70 -5.24 2.98
N ALA A 25 -2.14 -4.15 3.52
CA ALA A 25 -1.30 -4.19 4.71
C ALA A 25 -2.07 -4.61 5.97
N MET A 26 -3.33 -4.19 6.13
CA MET A 26 -4.17 -4.66 7.23
C MET A 26 -4.40 -6.18 7.16
N VAL A 27 -4.67 -6.72 5.96
CA VAL A 27 -4.81 -8.17 5.75
C VAL A 27 -3.50 -8.91 6.00
N ALA A 28 -2.35 -8.30 5.64
CA ALA A 28 -1.02 -8.87 5.88
C ALA A 28 -0.66 -9.05 7.37
N LEU A 29 -1.34 -8.35 8.27
CA LEU A 29 -1.13 -8.48 9.72
C LEU A 29 -1.89 -9.67 10.34
N VAL A 30 -2.84 -10.26 9.61
CA VAL A 30 -3.60 -11.42 10.12
C VAL A 30 -2.64 -12.59 10.33
N LYS A 31 -2.53 -13.05 11.57
CA LYS A 31 -1.69 -14.19 11.93
C LYS A 31 -2.36 -15.49 11.54
N ARG A 32 -1.55 -16.52 11.28
CA ARG A 32 -2.06 -17.85 10.98
C ARG A 32 -3.01 -18.37 12.05
N LEU A 33 -4.18 -18.85 11.65
CA LEU A 33 -5.20 -19.37 12.56
C LEU A 33 -4.82 -20.73 13.18
N ASP A 34 -3.92 -21.46 12.52
CA ASP A 34 -3.41 -22.75 12.99
C ASP A 34 -2.29 -22.63 14.05
N GLY A 35 -1.98 -21.41 14.50
CA GLY A 35 -0.91 -21.14 15.46
C GLY A 35 0.50 -21.19 14.86
N GLY A 36 0.62 -21.37 13.54
CA GLY A 36 1.89 -21.27 12.84
C GLY A 36 2.51 -19.87 12.89
N VAL A 37 3.78 -19.78 12.52
CA VAL A 37 4.50 -18.50 12.42
C VAL A 37 4.24 -17.85 11.07
N GLY A 38 3.93 -16.56 11.07
CA GLY A 38 3.77 -15.75 9.86
C GLY A 38 2.31 -15.33 9.56
N PRO A 39 2.09 -14.68 8.41
CA PRO A 39 0.77 -14.21 8.01
C PRO A 39 -0.12 -15.37 7.51
N GLU A 40 -1.42 -15.26 7.78
CA GLU A 40 -2.46 -16.13 7.21
C GLU A 40 -2.51 -15.99 5.67
N PHE A 41 -2.23 -14.79 5.16
CA PHE A 41 -2.29 -14.48 3.73
C PHE A 41 -0.92 -14.03 3.19
N PRO A 42 0.04 -14.93 2.91
CA PRO A 42 1.37 -14.54 2.44
C PRO A 42 1.39 -13.74 1.13
N SER A 43 0.37 -13.89 0.28
CA SER A 43 0.23 -13.15 -0.98
C SER A 43 0.13 -11.64 -0.76
N THR A 44 -0.39 -11.17 0.37
CA THR A 44 -0.44 -9.74 0.67
C THR A 44 0.95 -9.18 0.96
N ILE A 45 1.82 -9.93 1.64
CA ILE A 45 3.24 -9.58 1.79
C ILE A 45 3.93 -9.52 0.43
N THR A 46 3.69 -10.52 -0.43
CA THR A 46 4.24 -10.52 -1.80
C THR A 46 3.79 -9.30 -2.59
N TRP A 47 2.52 -8.92 -2.49
CA TRP A 47 2.02 -7.71 -3.13
C TRP A 47 2.72 -6.46 -2.59
N ILE A 48 2.83 -6.31 -1.27
CA ILE A 48 3.46 -5.14 -0.64
C ILE A 48 4.89 -4.96 -1.16
N ILE A 49 5.72 -6.01 -1.16
CA ILE A 49 7.12 -5.86 -1.57
C ILE A 49 7.29 -5.55 -3.07
N GLN A 50 6.34 -5.98 -3.91
CA GLN A 50 6.37 -5.78 -5.35
C GLN A 50 5.82 -4.41 -5.78
N ASN A 51 5.03 -3.75 -4.92
CA ASN A 51 4.31 -2.52 -5.26
C ASN A 51 4.79 -1.29 -4.48
N GLN A 52 6.00 -1.35 -3.92
CA GLN A 52 6.66 -0.13 -3.43
C GLN A 52 7.10 0.71 -4.63
N LEU A 53 6.78 2.00 -4.60
CA LEU A 53 7.16 2.93 -5.65
C LEU A 53 8.63 3.34 -5.56
N PRO A 54 9.20 3.91 -6.65
CA PRO A 54 10.61 4.34 -6.67
C PRO A 54 10.99 5.40 -5.63
N ASP A 55 10.02 6.16 -5.10
CA ASP A 55 10.23 7.14 -4.04
C ASP A 55 10.16 6.54 -2.62
N GLY A 56 9.97 5.22 -2.52
CA GLY A 56 9.81 4.49 -1.27
C GLY A 56 8.38 4.42 -0.75
N SER A 57 7.40 5.08 -1.41
CA SER A 57 5.99 5.07 -0.99
C SER A 57 5.24 3.80 -1.35
N TRP A 58 4.06 3.66 -0.76
CA TRP A 58 2.93 2.91 -1.33
C TRP A 58 1.75 3.87 -1.56
N GLY A 59 0.91 3.57 -2.55
CA GLY A 59 -0.26 4.36 -2.95
C GLY A 59 -0.45 4.35 -4.47
N ASP A 60 -1.40 5.13 -4.98
CA ASP A 60 -1.71 5.18 -6.41
C ASP A 60 -0.58 5.87 -7.21
N GLU A 61 0.10 5.12 -8.08
CA GLU A 61 1.19 5.66 -8.92
C GLU A 61 0.74 6.83 -9.81
N ALA A 62 -0.51 6.81 -10.30
CA ALA A 62 -1.04 7.82 -11.21
C ALA A 62 -1.53 9.08 -10.48
N PHE A 63 -1.82 9.00 -9.17
CA PHE A 63 -2.36 10.11 -8.40
C PHE A 63 -1.63 10.32 -7.08
N PHE A 64 -0.98 11.48 -6.94
CA PHE A 64 -0.26 11.84 -5.72
C PHE A 64 -1.13 12.69 -4.78
N MET A 65 -1.46 12.14 -3.62
CA MET A 65 -2.05 12.89 -2.51
C MET A 65 -1.27 12.60 -1.23
N VAL A 66 -0.82 13.65 -0.53
CA VAL A 66 0.07 13.50 0.65
C VAL A 66 -0.53 12.58 1.72
N SER A 67 -1.82 12.72 2.03
CA SER A 67 -2.51 11.87 3.01
C SER A 67 -2.58 10.40 2.55
N ASP A 68 -2.86 10.15 1.26
CA ASP A 68 -2.87 8.81 0.67
C ASP A 68 -1.48 8.16 0.76
N ARG A 69 -0.44 8.90 0.38
CA ARG A 69 0.94 8.42 0.45
C ARG A 69 1.36 8.09 1.87
N ILE A 70 1.06 8.95 2.83
CA ILE A 70 1.40 8.72 4.23
C ILE A 70 0.68 7.47 4.76
N ILE A 71 -0.64 7.36 4.55
CA ILE A 71 -1.42 6.26 5.17
C ILE A 71 -1.08 4.90 4.57
N ASN A 72 -0.95 4.79 3.24
CA ASN A 72 -0.57 3.55 2.58
C ASN A 72 0.87 3.15 2.95
N THR A 73 1.81 4.09 2.90
CA THR A 73 3.23 3.82 3.19
C THR A 73 3.41 3.37 4.63
N LEU A 74 2.80 4.07 5.59
CA LEU A 74 2.90 3.71 7.00
C LEU A 74 2.31 2.33 7.27
N ALA A 75 1.15 2.01 6.69
CA ALA A 75 0.53 0.70 6.85
C ALA A 75 1.41 -0.43 6.30
N CYS A 76 1.96 -0.27 5.09
CA CYS A 76 2.88 -1.24 4.50
C CYS A 76 4.15 -1.43 5.34
N VAL A 77 4.77 -0.34 5.82
CA VAL A 77 5.93 -0.41 6.71
C VAL A 77 5.59 -1.17 7.99
N VAL A 78 4.44 -0.89 8.62
CA VAL A 78 3.99 -1.59 9.83
C VAL A 78 3.80 -3.08 9.57
N ALA A 79 3.21 -3.46 8.42
CA ALA A 79 3.03 -4.85 8.04
C ALA A 79 4.38 -5.58 7.90
N LEU A 80 5.32 -5.03 7.15
CA LEU A 80 6.65 -5.63 6.95
C LEU A 80 7.45 -5.70 8.26
N ALA A 81 7.42 -4.64 9.07
CA ALA A 81 8.10 -4.58 10.35
C ALA A 81 7.52 -5.57 11.38
N SER A 82 6.21 -5.81 11.37
CA SER A 82 5.55 -6.76 12.28
C SER A 82 6.02 -8.20 12.08
N TRP A 83 6.49 -8.52 10.88
CA TRP A 83 7.06 -9.80 10.53
C TRP A 83 8.60 -9.81 10.50
N ASN A 84 9.24 -8.67 10.80
CA ASN A 84 10.69 -8.48 10.79
C ASN A 84 11.35 -8.89 9.46
N ILE A 85 10.75 -8.45 8.34
CA ILE A 85 11.18 -8.75 6.97
C ILE A 85 11.34 -7.47 6.16
N TYR A 86 12.16 -7.52 5.11
CA TYR A 86 12.34 -6.42 4.14
C TYR A 86 12.66 -5.06 4.81
N ALA A 87 13.68 -5.06 5.66
CA ALA A 87 14.09 -3.89 6.44
C ALA A 87 14.49 -2.70 5.54
N ASP A 88 15.11 -2.96 4.39
CA ASP A 88 15.44 -1.98 3.36
C ASP A 88 14.21 -1.20 2.91
N LYS A 89 13.14 -1.92 2.51
CA LYS A 89 11.86 -1.31 2.11
C LYS A 89 11.22 -0.52 3.24
N CYS A 90 11.37 -1.01 4.47
CA CYS A 90 10.89 -0.30 5.65
C CYS A 90 11.61 1.05 5.84
N GLU A 91 12.93 1.09 5.69
CA GLU A 91 13.72 2.31 5.87
C GLU A 91 13.43 3.35 4.78
N GLU A 92 13.27 2.93 3.53
CA GLU A 92 12.85 3.81 2.43
C GLU A 92 11.46 4.42 2.71
N GLY A 93 10.47 3.58 3.06
CA GLY A 93 9.13 4.05 3.37
C GLY A 93 9.07 4.99 4.58
N LYS A 94 9.81 4.69 5.65
CA LYS A 94 9.94 5.56 6.83
C LYS A 94 10.53 6.91 6.45
N SER A 95 11.59 6.91 5.64
CA SER A 95 12.27 8.13 5.20
C SER A 95 11.31 9.05 4.45
N LEU A 96 10.50 8.49 3.55
CA LEU A 96 9.49 9.25 2.84
C LEU A 96 8.39 9.78 3.76
N VAL A 97 7.85 8.96 4.67
CA VAL A 97 6.80 9.42 5.61
C VAL A 97 7.29 10.61 6.44
N VAL A 98 8.52 10.53 6.98
CA VAL A 98 9.12 11.64 7.73
C VAL A 98 9.26 12.89 6.87
N TYR A 99 9.69 12.74 5.61
CA TYR A 99 9.79 13.85 4.67
C TYR A 99 8.43 14.51 4.40
N LEU A 100 7.40 13.72 4.09
CA LEU A 100 6.06 14.23 3.78
C LEU A 100 5.40 14.92 4.98
N ILE A 101 5.58 14.40 6.19
CA ILE A 101 5.08 15.07 7.40
C ILE A 101 5.74 16.43 7.57
N LYS A 102 7.08 16.52 7.47
CA LYS A 102 7.81 17.78 7.57
C LYS A 102 7.37 18.78 6.51
N LEU A 103 7.21 18.32 5.27
CA LEU A 103 6.76 19.15 4.15
C LEU A 103 5.32 19.67 4.38
N SER A 104 4.41 18.81 4.84
CA SER A 104 3.02 19.21 5.12
C SER A 104 2.91 20.25 6.23
N ILE A 105 3.77 20.17 7.25
CA ILE A 105 3.83 21.16 8.33
C ILE A 105 4.37 22.47 7.76
N TYR A 106 5.50 22.42 7.03
CA TYR A 106 6.10 23.62 6.45
C TYR A 106 5.12 24.41 5.56
N LEU A 107 4.41 23.71 4.68
CA LEU A 107 3.43 24.32 3.77
C LEU A 107 2.14 24.80 4.46
N TYR A 108 1.88 24.42 5.71
CA TYR A 108 0.69 24.84 6.45
C TYR A 108 0.94 26.03 7.38
N TYR A 109 2.20 26.25 7.76
CA TYR A 109 2.60 27.30 8.71
C TYR A 109 3.37 28.47 8.07
N GLU A 110 3.56 28.45 6.74
CA GLU A 110 3.93 29.61 5.90
C GLU A 110 2.78 29.93 4.92
#